data_AF-R9JCM2-F1
#
_entry.id   AF-R9JCM2-F1
#
_cell.length_a   1.000
_cell.length_b   1.000
_cell.length_c   1.000
_cell.angle_alpha   90.00
_cell.angle_beta   90.00
_cell.angle_gamma   90.00
#
_symmetry.space_group_name_H-M   'P 1'
#
loop_
_entity.id
_entity.type
_entity.pdbx_description
1 polymer ?
#
loop_
_entity_poly.entity_id
_entity_poly.type
_entity_poly.pdbx_seq_one_letter_code
_entity_poly.pdbx_strand_id
1 'polypeptide(L)'
;MTCKERILSNDYADTLVYILLPEEYNYDLPIDYCYHHIANEWGILYVDRSNALYNRAGQVAYSVLPKCYGLMDCKAAQNGSLNTLSLAEAGILSVQGEPLNLTGKNVTIGFIDTGIRYQDPVFRDYAGRSRIAAIWDQTIQTGTPPEGFAYGTEYTKAMIDEALASENPLSIVPSTDGNGHGSVMASLAAGSSIEEGSFVGAAPDSQIVVVKLKEAKQYLKDYYKIPPGVPCYSESDILQAIQYLQKYVMILTKPLVICLGVGTSFGDHTGGGMLGSYINFISMQKSRVFVTAGGNEGNASHHFSGKLSESQTYQDVEIRVGEDNKGFIMDLWGNVPYFYNAVIRTPGGETARWNNPRSYIPQEFTFVYERTRLIIEYQLVESLSGAEVIRFRFSDPSQGVWNIRINSEGNTIGGQFDIWLPISAFLSSETYFLEPSPYTTITEPGYVGSAVTVAAYQISNNSIAASSGRGFARNSAIVPEIAAPGVNVSTPYGDRSGTSVAAAITAGGCAQLMEWAVVNSNDILANSVNIKNYLIRGAKRDRYQEYPNREWGYGRLDVAGVFEFLAGIGRGV
;
A
#
# COMPACT_ATOMS: atom_id res chain seq x y z
N MET A 1 -11.87 -25.08 17.84
CA MET A 1 -11.39 -24.75 16.48
C MET A 1 -9.87 -24.77 16.43
N THR A 2 -9.28 -24.99 15.27
CA THR A 2 -7.85 -24.80 15.01
C THR A 2 -7.54 -23.32 14.77
N CYS A 3 -6.26 -22.90 14.82
CA CYS A 3 -5.87 -21.54 14.44
C CYS A 3 -6.28 -21.19 13.01
N LYS A 4 -6.10 -22.13 12.07
CA LYS A 4 -6.53 -21.98 10.67
C LYS A 4 -8.01 -21.64 10.54
N GLU A 5 -8.88 -22.35 11.26
CA GLU A 5 -10.32 -22.10 11.25
C GLU A 5 -10.67 -20.69 11.75
N ARG A 6 -10.01 -20.21 12.81
CA ARG A 6 -10.20 -18.84 13.34
C ARG A 6 -9.68 -17.77 12.37
N ILE A 7 -8.55 -18.01 11.72
CA ILE A 7 -7.96 -17.09 10.74
C ILE A 7 -8.85 -16.94 9.51
N LEU A 8 -9.57 -17.99 9.10
CA LEU A 8 -10.41 -17.96 7.90
C LEU A 8 -11.87 -17.61 8.18
N SER A 9 -12.37 -17.84 9.39
CA SER A 9 -13.76 -17.60 9.74
C SER A 9 -14.11 -16.12 9.86
N ASN A 10 -15.31 -15.76 9.39
CA ASN A 10 -15.92 -14.44 9.59
C ASN A 10 -16.47 -14.24 11.00
N ASP A 11 -16.55 -15.30 11.81
CA ASP A 11 -16.97 -15.24 13.21
C ASP A 11 -15.84 -14.73 14.13
N TYR A 12 -14.59 -14.76 13.65
CA TYR A 12 -13.43 -14.26 14.37
C TYR A 12 -12.90 -12.98 13.72
N ALA A 13 -12.68 -11.97 14.55
CA ALA A 13 -12.07 -10.73 14.15
C ALA A 13 -10.56 -10.74 14.36
N ASP A 14 -9.86 -10.24 13.36
CA ASP A 14 -8.46 -9.90 13.38
C ASP A 14 -8.27 -8.62 14.20
N THR A 15 -7.36 -8.64 15.16
CA THR A 15 -7.04 -7.52 16.05
C THR A 15 -5.54 -7.40 16.16
N LEU A 16 -5.03 -6.24 15.76
CA LEU A 16 -3.62 -5.89 15.81
C LEU A 16 -3.25 -5.54 17.26
N VAL A 17 -2.25 -6.23 17.82
CA VAL A 17 -1.82 -6.03 19.21
C VAL A 17 -0.31 -5.80 19.34
N TYR A 18 0.05 -5.07 20.38
CA TYR A 18 1.42 -4.79 20.81
C TYR A 18 1.69 -5.57 22.11
N ILE A 19 1.56 -6.90 22.03
CA ILE A 19 1.73 -7.82 23.14
C ILE A 19 2.49 -9.04 22.64
N LEU A 20 3.51 -9.46 23.37
CA LEU A 20 4.18 -10.74 23.19
C LEU A 20 3.51 -11.81 24.07
N LEU A 21 3.03 -12.88 23.45
CA LEU A 21 2.53 -14.08 24.14
C LEU A 21 3.43 -15.27 23.76
N PRO A 22 4.52 -15.55 24.50
CA PRO A 22 5.42 -16.66 24.20
C PRO A 22 4.70 -18.00 24.30
N GLU A 23 4.92 -18.88 23.33
CA GLU A 23 4.27 -20.20 23.23
C GLU A 23 4.54 -21.11 24.44
N GLU A 24 5.63 -20.87 25.17
CA GLU A 24 6.03 -21.62 26.36
C GLU A 24 5.07 -21.43 27.55
N TYR A 25 4.26 -20.36 27.55
CA TYR A 25 3.30 -20.08 28.61
C TYR A 25 1.87 -20.37 28.13
N ASN A 26 1.15 -21.17 28.90
CA ASN A 26 -0.29 -21.32 28.70
C ASN A 26 -1.02 -20.11 29.28
N TYR A 27 -1.32 -19.14 28.43
CA TYR A 27 -2.14 -17.99 28.80
C TYR A 27 -3.61 -18.43 28.82
N ASP A 28 -4.13 -18.75 30.02
CA ASP A 28 -5.55 -19.05 30.23
C ASP A 28 -6.38 -17.74 30.18
N LEU A 29 -6.43 -17.12 29.01
CA LEU A 29 -7.27 -15.96 28.78
C LEU A 29 -8.73 -16.44 28.70
N PRO A 30 -9.69 -15.73 29.32
CA PRO A 30 -11.11 -16.10 29.33
C PRO A 30 -11.80 -15.83 27.98
N ILE A 31 -11.07 -15.90 26.87
CA ILE A 31 -11.52 -15.60 25.52
C ILE A 31 -11.05 -16.72 24.59
N ASP A 32 -11.86 -17.10 23.61
CA ASP A 32 -11.41 -18.01 22.57
C ASP A 32 -10.61 -17.24 21.51
N TYR A 33 -9.35 -17.61 21.33
CA TYR A 33 -8.45 -16.88 20.44
C TYR A 33 -7.44 -17.77 19.69
N CYS A 34 -6.88 -17.22 18.62
CA CYS A 34 -5.59 -17.64 18.08
C CYS A 34 -4.66 -16.42 18.08
N TYR A 35 -3.36 -16.62 18.31
CA TYR A 35 -2.36 -15.58 18.25
C TYR A 35 -1.32 -15.92 17.19
N HIS A 36 -0.96 -14.95 16.36
CA HIS A 36 0.14 -15.04 15.42
C HIS A 36 1.17 -13.95 15.74
N HIS A 37 2.38 -14.36 16.10
CA HIS A 37 3.49 -13.45 16.38
C HIS A 37 4.09 -12.92 15.07
N ILE A 38 4.32 -11.61 14.97
CA ILE A 38 4.95 -10.98 13.81
C ILE A 38 6.43 -10.72 14.07
N ALA A 39 6.73 -9.86 15.04
CA ALA A 39 8.08 -9.51 15.48
C ALA A 39 8.01 -8.66 16.76
N ASN A 40 9.02 -8.74 17.63
CA ASN A 40 9.03 -8.00 18.91
C ASN A 40 7.71 -8.19 19.68
N GLU A 41 6.99 -7.12 19.99
CA GLU A 41 5.67 -7.15 20.61
C GLU A 41 4.53 -7.09 19.60
N TRP A 42 4.79 -6.97 18.30
CA TRP A 42 3.74 -6.97 17.27
C TRP A 42 3.19 -8.37 17.06
N GLY A 43 1.87 -8.48 17.12
CA GLY A 43 1.16 -9.71 16.84
C GLY A 43 -0.28 -9.47 16.39
N ILE A 44 -0.93 -10.56 15.96
CA ILE A 44 -2.31 -10.56 15.50
C ILE A 44 -3.09 -11.53 16.37
N LEU A 45 -4.15 -11.04 17.02
CA LEU A 45 -5.14 -11.88 17.69
C LEU A 45 -6.33 -12.11 16.77
N TYR A 46 -6.79 -13.35 16.71
CA TYR A 46 -8.03 -13.74 16.06
C TYR A 46 -9.02 -14.12 17.16
N VAL A 47 -9.95 -13.23 17.47
CA VAL A 47 -10.86 -13.34 18.61
C VAL A 47 -12.31 -13.46 18.16
N ASP A 48 -13.10 -14.28 18.87
CA ASP A 48 -14.52 -14.45 18.59
C ASP A 48 -15.26 -13.09 18.69
N ARG A 49 -16.00 -12.72 17.65
CA ARG A 49 -16.75 -11.45 17.55
C ARG A 49 -17.93 -11.36 18.51
N SER A 50 -18.44 -12.50 18.99
CA SER A 50 -19.48 -12.54 20.03
C SER A 50 -18.95 -12.09 21.40
N ASN A 51 -17.63 -12.03 21.56
CA ASN A 51 -17.00 -11.69 22.82
C ASN A 51 -17.29 -10.22 23.23
N ALA A 52 -17.84 -10.04 24.42
CA ALA A 52 -18.19 -8.72 24.96
C ALA A 52 -16.98 -7.78 25.14
N LEU A 53 -15.77 -8.33 25.36
CA LEU A 53 -14.53 -7.54 25.45
C LEU A 53 -14.10 -7.02 24.09
N TYR A 54 -14.25 -7.81 23.01
CA TYR A 54 -14.07 -7.34 21.64
C TYR A 54 -15.10 -6.25 21.29
N ASN A 55 -16.36 -6.41 21.70
CA ASN A 55 -17.38 -5.38 21.47
C ASN A 55 -17.13 -4.08 22.26
N ARG A 56 -16.38 -4.12 23.37
CA ARG A 56 -16.00 -2.92 24.15
C ARG A 56 -14.66 -2.28 23.73
N ALA A 57 -13.69 -3.08 23.28
CA ALA A 57 -12.33 -2.61 22.94
C ALA A 57 -12.03 -2.65 21.43
N GLY A 58 -12.50 -3.67 20.72
CA GLY A 58 -12.22 -3.95 19.31
C GLY A 58 -13.15 -3.28 18.30
N GLN A 59 -14.33 -2.81 18.72
CA GLN A 59 -15.18 -1.93 17.90
C GLN A 59 -14.77 -0.44 17.98
N VAL A 60 -13.81 -0.11 18.86
CA VAL A 60 -13.68 1.24 19.41
C VAL A 60 -12.30 1.87 19.20
N ALA A 61 -11.22 1.09 19.09
CA ALA A 61 -9.88 1.64 18.89
C ALA A 61 -9.46 1.55 17.41
N TYR A 62 -9.27 2.70 16.78
CA TYR A 62 -8.73 2.83 15.43
C TYR A 62 -7.42 2.07 15.27
N SER A 63 -6.58 2.07 16.30
CA SER A 63 -5.23 1.50 16.30
C SER A 63 -5.15 -0.03 16.21
N VAL A 64 -6.21 -0.75 16.59
CA VAL A 64 -6.20 -2.23 16.66
C VAL A 64 -6.98 -2.90 15.53
N LEU A 65 -7.83 -2.16 14.82
CA LEU A 65 -8.61 -2.68 13.71
C LEU A 65 -7.78 -2.66 12.40
N PRO A 66 -7.52 -3.82 11.78
CA PRO A 66 -6.80 -3.90 10.51
C PRO A 66 -7.45 -3.06 9.42
N LYS A 67 -6.65 -2.31 8.67
CA LYS A 67 -7.12 -1.55 7.52
C LYS A 67 -7.32 -2.43 6.29
N CYS A 68 -8.16 -1.96 5.38
CA CYS A 68 -8.38 -2.57 4.06
C CYS A 68 -7.55 -1.84 2.99
N TYR A 69 -6.89 -2.61 2.14
CA TYR A 69 -6.01 -2.14 1.06
C TYR A 69 -6.53 -2.61 -0.30
N GLY A 70 -6.51 -1.71 -1.29
CA GLY A 70 -6.90 -1.99 -2.67
C GLY A 70 -5.71 -1.90 -3.64
N LEU A 71 -5.92 -2.28 -4.90
CA LEU A 71 -4.87 -2.28 -5.93
C LEU A 71 -4.52 -0.86 -6.38
N MET A 72 -3.24 -0.55 -6.50
CA MET A 72 -2.72 0.78 -6.90
C MET A 72 -2.50 0.90 -8.42
N ASP A 73 -3.45 0.40 -9.21
CA ASP A 73 -3.44 0.44 -10.68
C ASP A 73 -4.58 1.29 -11.25
N CYS A 74 -4.37 1.79 -12.45
CA CYS A 74 -5.34 2.44 -13.30
C CYS A 74 -5.51 1.56 -14.56
N LYS A 75 -6.74 1.51 -15.08
CA LYS A 75 -7.18 0.58 -16.14
C LYS A 75 -6.14 0.37 -17.26
N ALA A 76 -6.08 -0.87 -17.76
CA ALA A 76 -5.29 -1.26 -18.92
C ALA A 76 -5.48 -0.29 -20.10
N ALA A 77 -4.36 0.21 -20.61
CA ALA A 77 -4.33 0.96 -21.86
C ALA A 77 -4.08 -0.02 -23.02
N GLN A 78 -4.33 0.48 -24.23
CA GLN A 78 -4.33 -0.21 -25.52
C GLN A 78 -3.27 -1.31 -25.69
N ASN A 79 -3.55 -2.29 -26.56
CA ASN A 79 -2.53 -3.23 -27.03
C ASN A 79 -1.53 -2.50 -27.93
N GLY A 80 -0.43 -2.03 -27.35
CA GLY A 80 0.77 -1.57 -28.06
C GLY A 80 1.73 -2.73 -28.37
N SER A 81 2.68 -2.49 -29.27
CA SER A 81 3.83 -3.38 -29.44
C SER A 81 4.76 -3.29 -28.22
N LEU A 82 5.32 -4.43 -27.82
CA LEU A 82 6.27 -4.48 -26.70
C LEU A 82 7.46 -3.55 -26.93
N ASN A 83 7.84 -2.80 -25.89
CA ASN A 83 9.01 -1.95 -25.86
C ASN A 83 9.57 -1.78 -24.45
N THR A 84 10.77 -1.20 -24.36
CA THR A 84 11.52 -0.99 -23.10
C THR A 84 11.76 0.49 -22.78
N LEU A 85 10.98 1.40 -23.38
CA LEU A 85 11.18 2.85 -23.26
C LEU A 85 11.17 3.32 -21.80
N SER A 86 10.27 2.77 -20.98
CA SER A 86 10.20 3.08 -19.55
C SER A 86 11.46 2.71 -18.78
N LEU A 87 12.12 1.61 -19.14
CA LEU A 87 13.37 1.20 -18.50
C LEU A 87 14.56 2.04 -19.00
N ALA A 88 14.54 2.45 -20.27
CA ALA A 88 15.55 3.35 -20.81
C ALA A 88 15.49 4.72 -20.12
N GLU A 89 14.29 5.32 -19.99
CA GLU A 89 14.10 6.62 -19.32
C GLU A 89 14.44 6.58 -17.83
N ALA A 90 14.24 5.45 -17.16
CA ALA A 90 14.62 5.25 -15.76
C ALA A 90 16.12 4.97 -15.55
N GLY A 91 16.94 5.00 -16.61
CA GLY A 91 18.37 4.70 -16.55
C GLY A 91 18.70 3.24 -16.24
N ILE A 92 17.72 2.35 -16.29
CA ILE A 92 17.82 0.94 -15.87
C ILE A 92 18.58 0.13 -16.91
N LEU A 93 18.26 0.30 -18.20
CA LEU A 93 18.94 -0.45 -19.27
C LEU A 93 20.43 -0.10 -19.37
N SER A 94 20.79 1.15 -19.09
CA SER A 94 22.17 1.62 -19.13
C SER A 94 23.08 0.88 -18.15
N VAL A 95 22.56 0.51 -16.97
CA VAL A 95 23.35 -0.20 -15.95
C VAL A 95 23.35 -1.72 -16.14
N GLN A 96 22.44 -2.27 -16.97
CA GLN A 96 22.45 -3.69 -17.35
C GLN A 96 23.62 -4.03 -18.29
N GLY A 97 24.15 -3.04 -19.02
CA GLY A 97 25.29 -3.21 -19.91
C GLY A 97 26.65 -3.00 -19.23
N GLU A 98 27.71 -3.25 -19.99
CA GLU A 98 29.08 -2.94 -19.60
C GLU A 98 29.26 -1.44 -19.28
N PRO A 99 30.06 -1.08 -18.27
CA PRO A 99 30.90 -1.95 -17.44
C PRO A 99 30.21 -2.48 -16.16
N LEU A 100 28.96 -2.07 -15.89
CA LEU A 100 28.31 -2.35 -14.60
C LEU A 100 27.65 -3.72 -14.56
N ASN A 101 27.05 -4.18 -15.66
CA ASN A 101 26.41 -5.50 -15.81
C ASN A 101 25.39 -5.86 -14.71
N LEU A 102 24.68 -4.85 -14.20
CA LEU A 102 23.74 -5.01 -13.09
C LEU A 102 22.38 -5.45 -13.61
N THR A 103 22.03 -6.69 -13.33
CA THR A 103 20.83 -7.38 -13.84
C THR A 103 19.96 -7.93 -12.71
N GLY A 104 20.34 -7.65 -11.46
CA GLY A 104 19.71 -8.13 -10.24
C GLY A 104 20.18 -9.52 -9.81
N LYS A 105 21.38 -9.96 -10.23
CA LYS A 105 21.92 -11.28 -9.88
C LYS A 105 22.07 -11.43 -8.37
N ASN A 106 21.72 -12.61 -7.85
CA ASN A 106 21.71 -12.91 -6.41
C ASN A 106 20.86 -11.95 -5.56
N VAL A 107 19.90 -11.25 -6.16
CA VAL A 107 18.90 -10.46 -5.43
C VAL A 107 17.54 -11.15 -5.53
N THR A 108 16.81 -11.19 -4.42
CA THR A 108 15.41 -11.63 -4.42
C THR A 108 14.49 -10.42 -4.50
N ILE A 109 13.50 -10.45 -5.40
CA ILE A 109 12.37 -9.53 -5.38
C ILE A 109 11.12 -10.27 -4.91
N GLY A 110 10.56 -9.82 -3.79
CA GLY A 110 9.33 -10.32 -3.19
C GLY A 110 8.14 -9.42 -3.56
N PHE A 111 7.08 -10.02 -4.09
CA PHE A 111 5.84 -9.31 -4.46
C PHE A 111 4.72 -9.67 -3.49
N ILE A 112 4.00 -8.66 -3.01
CA ILE A 112 2.80 -8.81 -2.18
C ILE A 112 1.63 -8.25 -2.97
N ASP A 113 0.85 -9.13 -3.61
CA ASP A 113 -0.14 -8.74 -4.63
C ASP A 113 -1.21 -9.82 -4.91
N THR A 114 -1.80 -9.84 -6.10
CA THR A 114 -2.85 -10.76 -6.59
C THR A 114 -2.34 -12.14 -7.00
N GLY A 115 -1.01 -12.34 -6.97
CA GLY A 115 -0.34 -13.58 -7.35
C GLY A 115 0.49 -13.45 -8.63
N ILE A 116 0.76 -14.59 -9.27
CA ILE A 116 1.55 -14.62 -10.51
C ILE A 116 1.09 -15.75 -11.44
N ARG A 117 1.01 -15.47 -12.75
CA ARG A 117 0.88 -16.50 -13.79
C ARG A 117 2.24 -17.16 -14.04
N TYR A 118 2.65 -18.07 -13.16
CA TYR A 118 3.98 -18.70 -13.19
C TYR A 118 4.31 -19.46 -14.48
N GLN A 119 3.30 -19.78 -15.30
CA GLN A 119 3.45 -20.47 -16.57
C GLN A 119 3.95 -19.54 -17.68
N ASP A 120 3.83 -18.22 -17.52
CA ASP A 120 4.15 -17.28 -18.59
C ASP A 120 5.67 -17.27 -18.87
N PRO A 121 6.11 -17.25 -20.15
CA PRO A 121 7.53 -17.33 -20.51
C PRO A 121 8.41 -16.25 -19.86
N VAL A 122 7.83 -15.08 -19.58
CA VAL A 122 8.51 -13.95 -18.92
C VAL A 122 9.01 -14.28 -17.50
N PHE A 123 8.57 -15.38 -16.89
CA PHE A 123 9.04 -15.82 -15.56
C PHE A 123 9.95 -17.05 -15.59
N ARG A 124 10.41 -17.44 -16.78
CA ARG A 124 11.28 -18.61 -16.99
C ARG A 124 12.72 -18.19 -17.31
N ASP A 125 13.69 -19.00 -16.92
CA ASP A 125 15.09 -18.85 -17.33
C ASP A 125 15.29 -19.28 -18.80
N TYR A 126 16.48 -19.05 -19.36
CA TYR A 126 16.81 -19.45 -20.73
C TYR A 126 16.72 -20.98 -20.97
N ALA A 127 16.75 -21.79 -19.90
CA ALA A 127 16.56 -23.23 -19.96
C ALA A 127 15.09 -23.65 -19.82
N GLY A 128 14.16 -22.69 -19.73
CA GLY A 128 12.73 -22.93 -19.59
C GLY A 128 12.26 -23.27 -18.17
N ARG A 129 13.14 -23.23 -17.17
CA ARG A 129 12.81 -23.49 -15.75
C ARG A 129 12.30 -22.21 -15.08
N SER A 130 11.58 -22.34 -13.98
CA SER A 130 11.04 -21.18 -13.26
C SER A 130 12.15 -20.33 -12.63
N ARG A 131 12.02 -19.01 -12.70
CA ARG A 131 12.79 -18.07 -11.86
C ARG A 131 12.10 -17.77 -10.53
N ILE A 132 10.90 -18.30 -10.34
CA ILE A 132 10.11 -18.15 -9.12
C ILE A 132 10.61 -19.17 -8.11
N ALA A 133 11.09 -18.70 -6.96
CA ALA A 133 11.59 -19.53 -5.89
C ALA A 133 10.50 -20.08 -4.99
N ALA A 134 9.44 -19.28 -4.79
CA ALA A 134 8.24 -19.74 -4.12
C ALA A 134 7.03 -18.87 -4.44
N ILE A 135 5.85 -19.48 -4.30
CA ILE A 135 4.56 -18.81 -4.27
C ILE A 135 3.88 -19.20 -2.97
N TRP A 136 3.56 -18.23 -2.12
CA TRP A 136 2.61 -18.43 -1.03
C TRP A 136 1.23 -17.95 -1.50
N ASP A 137 0.32 -18.89 -1.74
CA ASP A 137 -1.07 -18.57 -2.07
C ASP A 137 -1.93 -18.64 -0.80
N GLN A 138 -2.25 -17.47 -0.26
CA GLN A 138 -3.07 -17.34 0.94
C GLN A 138 -4.52 -17.77 0.72
N THR A 139 -4.97 -17.94 -0.54
CA THR A 139 -6.34 -18.34 -0.88
C THR A 139 -6.53 -19.86 -0.89
N ILE A 140 -5.47 -20.62 -1.13
CA ILE A 140 -5.55 -22.09 -1.26
C ILE A 140 -5.33 -22.74 0.10
N GLN A 141 -6.35 -23.43 0.61
CA GLN A 141 -6.34 -24.03 1.95
C GLN A 141 -6.14 -25.55 1.95
N THR A 142 -6.01 -26.19 0.80
CA THR A 142 -5.93 -27.65 0.69
C THR A 142 -4.49 -28.19 0.83
N GLY A 143 -3.48 -27.35 0.59
CA GLY A 143 -2.08 -27.73 0.71
C GLY A 143 -1.45 -27.37 2.07
N THR A 144 -0.12 -27.43 2.10
CA THR A 144 0.67 -27.18 3.31
C THR A 144 0.98 -25.68 3.43
N PRO A 145 0.63 -25.01 4.54
CA PRO A 145 1.02 -23.63 4.76
C PRO A 145 2.55 -23.53 4.95
N PRO A 146 3.15 -22.35 4.68
CA PRO A 146 4.57 -22.16 4.97
C PRO A 146 4.89 -22.37 6.45
N GLU A 147 6.10 -22.83 6.76
CA GLU A 147 6.55 -23.03 8.15
C GLU A 147 6.34 -21.78 9.01
N GLY A 148 5.75 -21.93 10.20
CA GLY A 148 5.41 -20.81 11.09
C GLY A 148 4.11 -20.08 10.74
N PHE A 149 3.36 -20.54 9.74
CA PHE A 149 2.05 -19.99 9.36
C PHE A 149 0.97 -21.08 9.43
N ALA A 150 -0.27 -20.67 9.75
CA ALA A 150 -1.38 -21.61 9.97
C ALA A 150 -2.32 -21.78 8.76
N TYR A 151 -2.17 -20.99 7.68
CA TYR A 151 -3.10 -20.98 6.55
C TYR A 151 -2.41 -20.68 5.21
N GLY A 152 -3.17 -20.86 4.11
CA GLY A 152 -2.64 -20.79 2.76
C GLY A 152 -1.83 -22.03 2.38
N THR A 153 -1.24 -22.00 1.18
CA THR A 153 -0.38 -23.06 0.65
C THR A 153 0.90 -22.48 0.08
N GLU A 154 2.04 -23.07 0.43
CA GLU A 154 3.33 -22.75 -0.16
C GLU A 154 3.66 -23.71 -1.32
N TYR A 155 4.06 -23.13 -2.46
CA TYR A 155 4.59 -23.86 -3.60
C TYR A 155 6.05 -23.51 -3.78
N THR A 156 6.93 -24.51 -3.62
CA THR A 156 8.37 -24.34 -3.76
C THR A 156 8.78 -24.31 -5.23
N LYS A 157 9.98 -23.81 -5.52
CA LYS A 157 10.59 -23.88 -6.86
C LYS A 157 10.53 -25.27 -7.48
N ALA A 158 10.81 -26.33 -6.70
CA ALA A 158 10.80 -27.69 -7.20
C ALA A 158 9.40 -28.10 -7.70
N MET A 159 8.35 -27.75 -6.93
CA MET A 159 6.96 -28.01 -7.33
C MET A 159 6.55 -27.18 -8.55
N ILE A 160 7.04 -25.94 -8.66
CA ILE A 160 6.77 -25.08 -9.82
C ILE A 160 7.46 -25.63 -11.07
N ASP A 161 8.72 -26.04 -10.97
CA ASP A 161 9.45 -26.67 -12.09
C ASP A 161 8.79 -28.00 -12.50
N GLU A 162 8.34 -28.81 -11.54
CA GLU A 162 7.55 -30.02 -11.80
C GLU A 162 6.23 -29.70 -12.52
N ALA A 163 5.51 -28.68 -12.05
CA ALA A 163 4.29 -28.20 -12.70
C ALA A 163 4.55 -27.75 -14.15
N LEU A 164 5.63 -27.00 -14.39
CA LEU A 164 6.01 -26.52 -15.72
C LEU A 164 6.40 -27.65 -16.69
N ALA A 165 6.85 -28.80 -16.17
CA ALA A 165 7.16 -29.99 -16.97
C ALA A 165 5.92 -30.86 -17.27
N SER A 166 4.78 -30.61 -16.60
CA SER A 166 3.52 -31.31 -16.80
C SER A 166 2.70 -30.71 -17.94
N GLU A 167 1.91 -31.53 -18.64
CA GLU A 167 0.91 -31.07 -19.61
C GLU A 167 -0.22 -30.25 -18.95
N ASN A 168 -0.44 -30.44 -17.64
CA ASN A 168 -1.42 -29.69 -16.87
C ASN A 168 -0.81 -29.09 -15.59
N PRO A 169 -0.04 -27.99 -15.70
CA PRO A 169 0.67 -27.40 -14.56
C PRO A 169 -0.23 -27.08 -13.36
N LEU A 170 -1.46 -26.61 -13.62
CA LEU A 170 -2.42 -26.23 -12.57
C LEU A 170 -2.93 -27.42 -11.74
N SER A 171 -2.76 -28.66 -12.21
CA SER A 171 -3.07 -29.84 -11.39
C SER A 171 -2.07 -30.06 -10.24
N ILE A 172 -0.84 -29.54 -10.38
CA ILE A 172 0.25 -29.67 -9.40
C ILE A 172 0.34 -28.39 -8.58
N VAL A 173 0.41 -27.23 -9.25
CA VAL A 173 0.40 -25.91 -8.62
C VAL A 173 -0.86 -25.17 -9.07
N PRO A 174 -1.99 -25.30 -8.36
CA PRO A 174 -3.27 -24.67 -8.72
C PRO A 174 -3.34 -23.15 -8.44
N SER A 175 -2.21 -22.51 -8.16
CA SER A 175 -2.14 -21.05 -8.00
C SER A 175 -2.03 -20.35 -9.35
N THR A 176 -2.83 -19.31 -9.55
CA THR A 176 -2.72 -18.42 -10.71
C THR A 176 -3.17 -17.02 -10.30
N ASP A 177 -2.83 -16.04 -11.14
CA ASP A 177 -3.24 -14.65 -11.01
C ASP A 177 -4.44 -14.37 -11.93
N GLY A 178 -5.63 -14.51 -11.36
CA GLY A 178 -6.89 -14.24 -12.08
C GLY A 178 -7.15 -12.76 -12.33
N ASN A 179 -6.52 -11.86 -11.56
CA ASN A 179 -6.65 -10.42 -11.72
C ASN A 179 -5.63 -9.88 -12.74
N GLY A 180 -4.38 -10.35 -12.67
CA GLY A 180 -3.28 -10.00 -13.55
C GLY A 180 -2.35 -8.90 -13.02
N HIS A 181 -2.74 -8.17 -11.98
CA HIS A 181 -1.97 -7.06 -11.41
C HIS A 181 -0.59 -7.49 -10.91
N GLY A 182 -0.52 -8.57 -10.12
CA GLY A 182 0.74 -9.09 -9.59
C GLY A 182 1.67 -9.61 -10.70
N SER A 183 1.11 -10.25 -11.73
CA SER A 183 1.87 -10.68 -12.91
C SER A 183 2.46 -9.49 -13.68
N VAL A 184 1.70 -8.41 -13.85
CA VAL A 184 2.18 -7.16 -14.45
C VAL A 184 3.38 -6.62 -13.66
N MET A 185 3.23 -6.45 -12.35
CA MET A 185 4.29 -5.91 -11.50
C MET A 185 5.54 -6.78 -11.52
N ALA A 186 5.39 -8.09 -11.37
CA ALA A 186 6.52 -9.02 -11.41
C ALA A 186 7.24 -8.99 -12.77
N SER A 187 6.50 -8.84 -13.88
CA SER A 187 7.10 -8.77 -15.22
C SER A 187 7.93 -7.50 -15.42
N LEU A 188 7.46 -6.35 -14.93
CA LEU A 188 8.18 -5.08 -15.05
C LEU A 188 9.43 -5.04 -14.17
N ALA A 189 9.33 -5.56 -12.96
CA ALA A 189 10.44 -5.57 -12.02
C ALA A 189 11.51 -6.61 -12.39
N ALA A 190 11.10 -7.82 -12.77
CA ALA A 190 12.00 -8.96 -12.88
C ALA A 190 11.80 -9.83 -14.14
N GLY A 191 10.97 -9.44 -15.10
CA GLY A 191 10.69 -10.26 -16.28
C GLY A 191 11.91 -10.62 -17.11
N SER A 192 11.98 -11.86 -17.56
CA SER A 192 12.98 -12.34 -18.53
C SER A 192 12.81 -11.63 -19.87
N SER A 193 13.89 -11.62 -20.66
CA SER A 193 13.83 -11.16 -22.05
C SER A 193 12.92 -12.07 -22.87
N ILE A 194 11.94 -11.50 -23.57
CA ILE A 194 11.04 -12.20 -24.49
C ILE A 194 10.98 -11.49 -25.84
N GLU A 195 10.43 -12.17 -26.86
CA GLU A 195 10.26 -11.63 -28.22
C GLU A 195 11.55 -10.99 -28.77
N GLU A 196 12.65 -11.76 -28.72
CA GLU A 196 13.98 -11.34 -29.21
C GLU A 196 14.48 -10.03 -28.57
N GLY A 197 14.06 -9.73 -27.34
CA GLY A 197 14.47 -8.53 -26.59
C GLY A 197 13.51 -7.34 -26.69
N SER A 198 12.33 -7.52 -27.31
CA SER A 198 11.30 -6.48 -27.37
C SER A 198 10.75 -6.11 -25.99
N PHE A 199 10.86 -7.03 -25.01
CA PHE A 199 10.58 -6.76 -23.61
C PHE A 199 11.63 -7.41 -22.72
N VAL A 200 11.99 -6.71 -21.63
CA VAL A 200 12.77 -7.22 -20.51
C VAL A 200 12.32 -6.46 -19.26
N GLY A 201 12.39 -7.11 -18.09
CA GLY A 201 12.17 -6.44 -16.81
C GLY A 201 13.41 -5.64 -16.37
N ALA A 202 13.25 -4.86 -15.31
CA ALA A 202 14.32 -4.02 -14.77
C ALA A 202 15.48 -4.83 -14.16
N ALA A 203 15.20 -5.98 -13.56
CA ALA A 203 16.17 -6.89 -12.96
C ALA A 203 15.94 -8.34 -13.45
N PRO A 204 16.29 -8.65 -14.71
CA PRO A 204 15.95 -9.91 -15.37
C PRO A 204 16.72 -11.13 -14.86
N ASP A 205 17.69 -10.98 -13.97
CA ASP A 205 18.42 -12.09 -13.33
C ASP A 205 18.09 -12.25 -11.84
N SER A 206 17.14 -11.46 -11.31
CA SER A 206 16.67 -11.61 -9.94
C SER A 206 15.85 -12.88 -9.72
N GLN A 207 15.89 -13.39 -8.50
CA GLN A 207 14.97 -14.42 -8.02
C GLN A 207 13.62 -13.80 -7.66
N ILE A 208 12.53 -14.46 -8.02
CA ILE A 208 11.16 -13.97 -7.76
C ILE A 208 10.54 -14.77 -6.62
N VAL A 209 9.90 -14.09 -5.66
CA VAL A 209 9.05 -14.72 -4.64
C VAL A 209 7.72 -13.98 -4.61
N VAL A 210 6.61 -14.70 -4.55
CA VAL A 210 5.27 -14.09 -4.64
C VAL A 210 4.41 -14.51 -3.47
N VAL A 211 3.77 -13.54 -2.84
CA VAL A 211 2.65 -13.76 -1.92
C VAL A 211 1.38 -13.30 -2.61
N LYS A 212 0.49 -14.24 -2.91
CA LYS A 212 -0.87 -13.95 -3.36
C LYS A 212 -1.73 -13.76 -2.12
N LEU A 213 -2.18 -12.53 -1.91
CA LEU A 213 -3.01 -12.18 -0.78
C LEU A 213 -4.41 -12.82 -0.88
N LYS A 214 -4.95 -13.26 0.26
CA LYS A 214 -6.38 -13.56 0.36
C LYS A 214 -7.18 -12.28 0.56
N GLU A 215 -8.42 -12.27 0.10
CA GLU A 215 -9.28 -11.13 0.36
C GLU A 215 -9.61 -10.98 1.85
N ALA A 216 -9.80 -9.73 2.27
CA ALA A 216 -10.20 -9.36 3.62
C ALA A 216 -11.52 -10.06 4.00
N LYS A 217 -11.64 -10.41 5.28
CA LYS A 217 -12.88 -11.00 5.83
C LYS A 217 -14.07 -10.07 5.60
N GLN A 218 -15.23 -10.66 5.39
CA GLN A 218 -16.46 -9.94 5.04
C GLN A 218 -16.83 -8.91 6.12
N TYR A 219 -16.63 -9.23 7.40
CA TYR A 219 -16.94 -8.27 8.47
C TYR A 219 -16.10 -6.98 8.39
N LEU A 220 -14.85 -7.05 7.92
CA LEU A 220 -14.02 -5.86 7.67
C LEU A 220 -14.56 -5.09 6.48
N LYS A 221 -14.84 -5.79 5.36
CA LYS A 221 -15.43 -5.18 4.17
C LYS A 221 -16.75 -4.46 4.50
N ASP A 222 -17.61 -5.08 5.30
CA ASP A 222 -18.87 -4.50 5.75
C ASP A 222 -18.67 -3.26 6.65
N TYR A 223 -17.69 -3.32 7.55
CA TYR A 223 -17.34 -2.20 8.42
C TYR A 223 -16.81 -1.00 7.62
N TYR A 224 -15.89 -1.25 6.68
CA TYR A 224 -15.28 -0.25 5.80
C TYR A 224 -16.15 0.15 4.60
N LYS A 225 -17.35 -0.45 4.46
CA LYS A 225 -18.30 -0.20 3.36
C LYS A 225 -17.73 -0.50 1.98
N ILE A 226 -16.87 -1.51 1.89
CA ILE A 226 -16.23 -1.93 0.64
C ILE A 226 -17.28 -2.55 -0.30
N PRO A 227 -17.38 -2.11 -1.58
CA PRO A 227 -18.35 -2.67 -2.52
C PRO A 227 -18.08 -4.16 -2.82
N PRO A 228 -19.12 -4.96 -3.11
CA PRO A 228 -18.95 -6.37 -3.45
C PRO A 228 -18.16 -6.53 -4.76
N GLY A 229 -17.32 -7.57 -4.82
CA GLY A 229 -16.52 -7.89 -6.02
C GLY A 229 -15.30 -6.99 -6.24
N VAL A 230 -15.03 -6.04 -5.35
CA VAL A 230 -13.81 -5.23 -5.39
C VAL A 230 -12.67 -5.96 -4.65
N PRO A 231 -11.49 -6.15 -5.28
CA PRO A 231 -10.32 -6.68 -4.60
C PRO A 231 -9.95 -5.83 -3.38
N CYS A 232 -9.90 -6.48 -2.23
CA CYS A 232 -9.66 -5.82 -0.94
C CYS A 232 -8.92 -6.78 -0.02
N TYR A 233 -7.80 -6.31 0.53
CA TYR A 233 -6.87 -7.11 1.32
C TYR A 233 -6.72 -6.55 2.73
N SER A 234 -6.49 -7.41 3.72
CA SER A 234 -6.37 -7.00 5.12
C SER A 234 -4.92 -6.65 5.47
N GLU A 235 -4.74 -5.61 6.30
CA GLU A 235 -3.45 -5.26 6.92
C GLU A 235 -2.80 -6.46 7.64
N SER A 236 -3.60 -7.30 8.30
CA SER A 236 -3.15 -8.51 8.98
C SER A 236 -2.48 -9.53 8.04
N ASP A 237 -3.00 -9.66 6.82
CA ASP A 237 -2.48 -10.57 5.80
C ASP A 237 -1.21 -10.00 5.14
N ILE A 238 -1.14 -8.68 4.97
CA ILE A 238 0.04 -7.96 4.46
C ILE A 238 1.20 -8.05 5.46
N LEU A 239 0.95 -7.86 6.76
CA LEU A 239 1.96 -8.02 7.81
C LEU A 239 2.61 -9.42 7.76
N GLN A 240 1.77 -10.46 7.65
CA GLN A 240 2.25 -11.83 7.52
C GLN A 240 2.98 -12.08 6.19
N ALA A 241 2.55 -11.46 5.09
CA ALA A 241 3.25 -11.52 3.80
C ALA A 241 4.67 -10.94 3.89
N ILE A 242 4.84 -9.78 4.54
CA ILE A 242 6.16 -9.18 4.79
C ILE A 242 7.02 -10.10 5.64
N GLN A 243 6.45 -10.70 6.70
CA GLN A 243 7.13 -11.66 7.57
C GLN A 243 7.60 -12.90 6.79
N TYR A 244 6.75 -13.46 5.92
CA TYR A 244 7.09 -14.61 5.07
C TYR A 244 8.27 -14.30 4.15
N LEU A 245 8.24 -13.14 3.47
CA LEU A 245 9.31 -12.75 2.56
C LEU A 245 10.68 -12.60 3.24
N GLN A 246 10.72 -12.36 4.57
CA GLN A 246 11.98 -12.32 5.32
C GLN A 246 12.78 -13.62 5.25
N LYS A 247 12.17 -14.76 4.91
CA LYS A 247 12.88 -16.04 4.72
C LYS A 247 13.86 -16.03 3.55
N TYR A 248 13.73 -15.07 2.63
CA TYR A 248 14.48 -15.03 1.37
C TYR A 248 15.64 -14.02 1.35
N VAL A 249 15.99 -13.47 2.51
CA VAL A 249 17.18 -12.64 2.69
C VAL A 249 18.29 -13.46 3.34
N MET A 250 19.48 -13.43 2.74
CA MET A 250 20.72 -13.82 3.43
C MET A 250 21.55 -12.55 3.61
N ILE A 251 21.69 -12.13 4.86
CA ILE A 251 22.34 -10.85 5.19
C ILE A 251 23.75 -10.84 4.58
N LEU A 252 24.08 -9.73 3.92
CA LEU A 252 25.35 -9.44 3.23
C LEU A 252 25.61 -10.21 1.92
N THR A 253 24.76 -11.16 1.51
CA THR A 253 25.04 -11.99 0.32
C THR A 253 23.88 -12.13 -0.64
N LYS A 254 22.64 -12.13 -0.14
CA LYS A 254 21.43 -12.25 -0.95
C LYS A 254 20.35 -11.29 -0.45
N PRO A 255 20.37 -10.03 -0.92
CA PRO A 255 19.42 -9.02 -0.47
C PRO A 255 18.00 -9.29 -0.96
N LEU A 256 17.04 -8.67 -0.26
CA LEU A 256 15.61 -8.75 -0.54
C LEU A 256 15.05 -7.35 -0.85
N VAL A 257 14.42 -7.22 -2.02
CA VAL A 257 13.59 -6.05 -2.36
C VAL A 257 12.13 -6.47 -2.26
N ILE A 258 11.34 -5.79 -1.44
CA ILE A 258 9.90 -6.04 -1.31
C ILE A 258 9.15 -4.97 -2.11
N CYS A 259 8.25 -5.39 -3.00
CA CYS A 259 7.39 -4.53 -3.79
C CYS A 259 5.93 -4.73 -3.37
N LEU A 260 5.30 -3.66 -2.86
CA LEU A 260 3.90 -3.66 -2.43
C LEU A 260 3.04 -2.94 -3.48
N GLY A 261 2.08 -3.67 -4.06
CA GLY A 261 1.18 -3.15 -5.11
C GLY A 261 -0.18 -2.65 -4.62
N VAL A 262 -0.41 -2.70 -3.31
CA VAL A 262 -1.67 -2.30 -2.67
C VAL A 262 -1.49 -1.10 -1.76
N GLY A 263 -2.54 -0.29 -1.62
CA GLY A 263 -2.54 0.95 -0.85
C GLY A 263 -3.92 1.29 -0.31
N THR A 264 -3.98 2.25 0.63
CA THR A 264 -5.24 2.73 1.21
C THR A 264 -5.17 4.18 1.66
N SER A 265 -6.31 4.87 1.68
CA SER A 265 -6.46 6.19 2.32
C SER A 265 -6.88 6.06 3.78
N PHE A 266 -7.00 4.83 4.32
CA PHE A 266 -7.22 4.61 5.74
C PHE A 266 -5.91 4.74 6.50
N GLY A 267 -5.66 5.93 7.04
CA GLY A 267 -4.53 6.18 7.93
C GLY A 267 -4.40 7.65 8.26
N ASP A 268 -3.39 7.96 9.05
CA ASP A 268 -3.14 9.31 9.55
C ASP A 268 -2.23 10.13 8.61
N HIS A 269 -1.74 9.50 7.54
CA HIS A 269 -0.92 10.07 6.48
C HIS A 269 0.40 10.64 7.00
N THR A 270 0.99 9.96 7.99
CA THR A 270 2.31 10.29 8.56
C THR A 270 3.30 9.12 8.57
N GLY A 271 2.88 7.94 8.12
CA GLY A 271 3.69 6.71 8.12
C GLY A 271 3.60 5.94 9.43
N GLY A 272 2.61 6.28 10.27
CA GLY A 272 2.27 5.57 11.50
C GLY A 272 1.54 4.25 11.24
N GLY A 273 0.80 3.78 12.25
CA GLY A 273 0.13 2.47 12.16
C GLY A 273 1.05 1.28 12.43
N MET A 274 0.48 0.08 12.59
CA MET A 274 1.25 -1.14 12.80
C MET A 274 2.03 -1.51 11.54
N LEU A 275 1.37 -1.51 10.37
CA LEU A 275 2.04 -1.80 9.10
C LEU A 275 3.19 -0.82 8.83
N GLY A 276 2.95 0.48 9.01
CA GLY A 276 4.00 1.49 8.82
C GLY A 276 5.20 1.29 9.75
N SER A 277 4.93 1.05 11.04
CA SER A 277 5.96 0.76 12.03
C SER A 277 6.76 -0.51 11.71
N TYR A 278 6.08 -1.57 11.26
CA TYR A 278 6.73 -2.83 10.90
C TYR A 278 7.57 -2.71 9.62
N ILE A 279 7.05 -2.04 8.59
CA ILE A 279 7.81 -1.71 7.38
C ILE A 279 9.06 -0.90 7.77
N ASN A 280 8.92 0.08 8.66
CA ASN A 280 10.06 0.89 9.10
C ASN A 280 11.14 0.04 9.78
N PHE A 281 10.73 -0.84 10.70
CA PHE A 281 11.62 -1.77 11.40
C PHE A 281 12.38 -2.67 10.42
N ILE A 282 11.69 -3.28 9.45
CA ILE A 282 12.30 -4.17 8.45
C ILE A 282 13.21 -3.39 7.48
N SER A 283 12.79 -2.20 7.05
CA SER A 283 13.51 -1.37 6.08
C SER A 283 14.86 -0.85 6.59
N MET A 284 15.01 -0.72 7.92
CA MET A 284 16.26 -0.29 8.55
C MET A 284 17.26 -1.46 8.73
N GLN A 285 16.84 -2.70 8.54
CA GLN A 285 17.75 -3.85 8.60
C GLN A 285 18.56 -3.99 7.31
N LYS A 286 19.79 -4.48 7.42
CA LYS A 286 20.71 -4.66 6.29
C LYS A 286 20.11 -5.57 5.22
N SER A 287 20.55 -5.36 3.98
CA SER A 287 20.22 -6.20 2.83
C SER A 287 18.73 -6.26 2.50
N ARG A 288 17.96 -5.24 2.87
CA ARG A 288 16.52 -5.13 2.61
C ARG A 288 16.18 -3.79 2.02
N VAL A 289 15.27 -3.75 1.06
CA VAL A 289 14.67 -2.53 0.51
C VAL A 289 13.17 -2.73 0.43
N PHE A 290 12.40 -1.72 0.82
CA PHE A 290 10.95 -1.74 0.68
C PHE A 290 10.51 -0.67 -0.31
N VAL A 291 9.73 -1.04 -1.31
CA VAL A 291 9.22 -0.15 -2.36
C VAL A 291 7.70 -0.22 -2.37
N THR A 292 7.05 0.93 -2.36
CA THR A 292 5.59 1.03 -2.33
C THR A 292 5.09 2.06 -3.35
N ALA A 293 3.91 1.78 -3.90
CA ALA A 293 3.20 2.72 -4.76
C ALA A 293 2.77 3.97 -3.98
N GLY A 294 2.83 5.14 -4.63
CA GLY A 294 2.34 6.40 -4.08
C GLY A 294 0.82 6.52 -4.05
N GLY A 295 0.08 5.68 -4.75
CA GLY A 295 -1.38 5.73 -4.83
C GLY A 295 -1.90 6.56 -5.99
N ASN A 296 -3.18 6.34 -6.34
CA ASN A 296 -3.81 6.87 -7.56
C ASN A 296 -4.92 7.90 -7.27
N GLU A 297 -4.84 8.59 -6.13
CA GLU A 297 -5.90 9.48 -5.62
C GLU A 297 -5.65 10.98 -5.90
N GLY A 298 -4.59 11.33 -6.65
CA GLY A 298 -4.13 12.70 -6.85
C GLY A 298 -5.10 13.66 -7.54
N ASN A 299 -6.06 13.12 -8.30
CA ASN A 299 -7.14 13.87 -8.96
C ASN A 299 -8.53 13.32 -8.62
N ALA A 300 -8.64 12.50 -7.57
CA ALA A 300 -9.89 11.82 -7.23
C ALA A 300 -10.85 12.71 -6.41
N SER A 301 -10.39 13.87 -5.92
CA SER A 301 -11.18 14.76 -5.05
C SER A 301 -11.63 14.08 -3.74
N HIS A 302 -10.80 13.17 -3.22
CA HIS A 302 -11.06 12.38 -2.01
C HIS A 302 -10.31 12.88 -0.76
N HIS A 303 -9.68 14.05 -0.85
CA HIS A 303 -9.06 14.72 0.30
C HIS A 303 -9.57 16.15 0.45
N PHE A 304 -9.84 16.56 1.67
CA PHE A 304 -10.13 17.93 2.06
C PHE A 304 -9.14 18.36 3.14
N SER A 305 -8.59 19.58 3.01
CA SER A 305 -7.70 20.16 4.02
C SER A 305 -8.31 21.45 4.55
N GLY A 306 -8.52 21.50 5.87
CA GLY A 306 -9.18 22.61 6.54
C GLY A 306 -8.25 23.33 7.50
N LYS A 307 -8.40 24.66 7.56
CA LYS A 307 -7.74 25.51 8.55
C LYS A 307 -8.73 26.45 9.22
N LEU A 308 -8.61 26.56 10.54
CA LEU A 308 -9.36 27.45 11.41
C LEU A 308 -8.48 28.63 11.86
N SER A 309 -9.12 29.78 12.04
CA SER A 309 -8.51 31.02 12.53
C SER A 309 -9.50 31.82 13.39
N GLU A 310 -9.08 32.97 13.89
CA GLU A 310 -10.00 33.93 14.55
C GLU A 310 -11.07 34.46 13.60
N SER A 311 -10.72 34.73 12.33
CA SER A 311 -11.64 35.24 11.33
C SER A 311 -12.48 34.16 10.66
N GLN A 312 -12.02 32.90 10.72
CA GLN A 312 -12.69 31.73 10.16
C GLN A 312 -12.73 30.62 11.21
N THR A 313 -13.71 30.71 12.11
CA THR A 313 -13.85 29.82 13.27
C THR A 313 -14.48 28.46 12.92
N TYR A 314 -14.96 28.30 11.69
CA TYR A 314 -15.47 27.05 11.14
C TYR A 314 -15.12 26.90 9.66
N GLN A 315 -15.17 25.67 9.16
CA GLN A 315 -15.03 25.30 7.75
C GLN A 315 -16.22 24.43 7.35
N ASP A 316 -16.83 24.74 6.20
CA ASP A 316 -17.91 23.93 5.65
C ASP A 316 -17.32 22.93 4.64
N VAL A 317 -17.42 21.64 4.98
CA VAL A 317 -16.97 20.55 4.11
C VAL A 317 -18.16 20.07 3.30
N GLU A 318 -18.15 20.34 2.00
CA GLU A 318 -19.22 19.94 1.09
C GLU A 318 -18.85 18.66 0.34
N ILE A 319 -19.68 17.63 0.49
CA ILE A 319 -19.48 16.31 -0.11
C ILE A 319 -20.65 16.02 -1.03
N ARG A 320 -20.36 15.79 -2.31
CA ARG A 320 -21.36 15.23 -3.23
C ARG A 320 -21.41 13.73 -3.02
N VAL A 321 -22.62 13.19 -2.86
CA VAL A 321 -22.89 11.74 -2.84
C VAL A 321 -23.74 11.38 -4.05
N GLY A 322 -23.27 10.41 -4.82
CA GLY A 322 -23.95 9.88 -6.00
C GLY A 322 -25.16 8.99 -5.68
N GLU A 323 -25.86 8.58 -6.74
CA GLU A 323 -27.00 7.65 -6.65
C GLU A 323 -26.57 6.26 -6.18
N ASP A 324 -27.51 5.52 -5.61
CA ASP A 324 -27.36 4.10 -5.22
C ASP A 324 -26.17 3.76 -4.30
N ASN A 325 -25.60 4.76 -3.63
CA ASN A 325 -24.52 4.57 -2.67
C ASN A 325 -25.00 3.71 -1.48
N LYS A 326 -24.29 2.61 -1.19
CA LYS A 326 -24.59 1.67 -0.09
C LYS A 326 -23.94 2.06 1.24
N GLY A 327 -23.01 3.00 1.19
CA GLY A 327 -22.26 3.49 2.33
C GLY A 327 -20.82 3.82 1.93
N PHE A 328 -20.20 4.63 2.77
CA PHE A 328 -18.78 4.94 2.73
C PHE A 328 -18.34 5.36 4.13
N ILE A 329 -17.03 5.40 4.34
CA ILE A 329 -16.46 5.98 5.56
C ILE A 329 -15.63 7.19 5.22
N MET A 330 -15.47 8.09 6.17
CA MET A 330 -14.65 9.29 6.02
C MET A 330 -13.95 9.56 7.35
N ASP A 331 -12.63 9.73 7.32
CA ASP A 331 -11.81 9.95 8.50
C ASP A 331 -11.31 11.40 8.52
N LEU A 332 -11.65 12.15 9.58
CA LEU A 332 -11.07 13.44 9.89
C LEU A 332 -9.94 13.25 10.89
N TRP A 333 -8.78 13.79 10.57
CA TRP A 333 -7.58 13.80 11.40
C TRP A 333 -7.23 15.21 11.84
N GLY A 334 -7.31 15.43 13.14
CA GLY A 334 -7.08 16.74 13.76
C GLY A 334 -5.66 16.88 14.32
N ASN A 335 -5.07 18.06 14.18
CA ASN A 335 -3.80 18.38 14.83
C ASN A 335 -4.00 18.76 16.30
N VAL A 336 -3.11 18.27 17.17
CA VAL A 336 -2.99 18.69 18.58
C VAL A 336 -2.60 20.18 18.65
N PRO A 337 -3.11 20.98 19.61
CA PRO A 337 -3.95 20.62 20.76
C PRO A 337 -5.46 20.87 20.57
N TYR A 338 -5.92 20.98 19.33
CA TYR A 338 -7.31 21.34 19.03
C TYR A 338 -8.25 20.12 19.10
N PHE A 339 -9.53 20.36 19.36
CA PHE A 339 -10.57 19.32 19.37
C PHE A 339 -11.71 19.78 18.48
N TYR A 340 -12.10 18.94 17.52
CA TYR A 340 -13.09 19.31 16.51
C TYR A 340 -14.50 18.80 16.84
N ASN A 341 -15.50 19.59 16.44
CA ASN A 341 -16.93 19.26 16.45
C ASN A 341 -17.48 19.31 15.03
N ALA A 342 -18.64 18.67 14.81
CA ALA A 342 -19.29 18.62 13.50
C ALA A 342 -20.77 18.99 13.57
N VAL A 343 -21.23 19.83 12.65
CA VAL A 343 -22.66 20.04 12.37
C VAL A 343 -22.94 19.50 10.98
N ILE A 344 -23.75 18.45 10.91
CA ILE A 344 -24.06 17.72 9.69
C ILE A 344 -25.40 18.19 9.17
N ARG A 345 -25.44 18.64 7.91
CA ARG A 345 -26.66 18.98 7.19
C ARG A 345 -26.83 18.04 6.01
N THR A 346 -27.96 17.35 6.00
CA THR A 346 -28.40 16.43 4.93
C THR A 346 -28.76 17.20 3.65
N PRO A 347 -28.81 16.53 2.47
CA PRO A 347 -29.30 17.13 1.23
C PRO A 347 -30.72 17.69 1.34
N GLY A 348 -31.63 16.99 2.05
CA GLY A 348 -33.00 17.43 2.33
C GLY A 348 -33.11 18.56 3.36
N GLY A 349 -32.01 18.95 4.01
CA GLY A 349 -31.92 20.11 4.90
C GLY A 349 -32.06 19.80 6.39
N GLU A 350 -32.29 18.56 6.79
CA GLU A 350 -32.20 18.14 8.20
C GLU A 350 -30.79 18.35 8.74
N THR A 351 -30.68 18.70 10.02
CA THR A 351 -29.41 19.01 10.68
C THR A 351 -29.22 18.17 11.92
N ALA A 352 -28.05 17.57 12.08
CA ALA A 352 -27.58 16.91 13.28
C ALA A 352 -26.35 17.64 13.84
N ARG A 353 -26.24 17.75 15.16
CA ARG A 353 -25.07 18.30 15.84
C ARG A 353 -24.35 17.19 16.57
N TRP A 354 -23.08 17.01 16.26
CA TRP A 354 -22.18 16.14 16.98
C TRP A 354 -21.18 17.02 17.73
N ASN A 355 -21.33 17.04 19.06
CA ASN A 355 -20.37 17.67 19.95
C ASN A 355 -19.46 16.57 20.48
N ASN A 356 -18.16 16.82 20.44
CA ASN A 356 -17.13 15.89 20.84
C ASN A 356 -17.40 15.38 22.27
N PRO A 357 -17.73 14.08 22.43
CA PRO A 357 -18.16 13.56 23.72
C PRO A 357 -16.99 13.31 24.69
N ARG A 358 -15.74 13.51 24.24
CA ARG A 358 -14.51 13.10 24.96
C ARG A 358 -14.57 11.64 25.45
N SER A 359 -15.28 10.82 24.68
CA SER A 359 -15.60 9.43 24.98
C SER A 359 -15.51 8.62 23.71
N TYR A 360 -15.11 7.36 23.84
CA TYR A 360 -14.95 6.45 22.71
C TYR A 360 -16.26 5.76 22.29
N ILE A 361 -17.41 6.12 22.89
CA ILE A 361 -18.71 5.52 22.56
C ILE A 361 -19.19 6.07 21.20
N PRO A 362 -19.42 5.20 20.19
CA PRO A 362 -19.96 5.65 18.91
C PRO A 362 -21.34 6.30 19.08
N GLN A 363 -21.59 7.39 18.35
CA GLN A 363 -22.88 8.08 18.33
C GLN A 363 -23.60 7.85 17.01
N GLU A 364 -24.87 7.49 17.09
CA GLU A 364 -25.71 7.21 15.92
C GLU A 364 -26.69 8.35 15.65
N PHE A 365 -26.78 8.74 14.39
CA PHE A 365 -27.69 9.76 13.87
C PHE A 365 -28.56 9.14 12.78
N THR A 366 -29.87 9.35 12.91
CA THR A 366 -30.89 9.02 11.91
C THR A 366 -31.67 10.29 11.60
N PHE A 367 -32.31 10.32 10.44
CA PHE A 367 -32.98 11.48 9.89
C PHE A 367 -34.42 11.09 9.54
N VAL A 368 -35.36 12.02 9.64
CA VAL A 368 -36.80 11.75 9.50
C VAL A 368 -37.18 11.59 8.02
N TYR A 369 -36.61 12.41 7.16
CA TYR A 369 -36.88 12.48 5.73
C TYR A 369 -35.79 11.82 4.88
N GLU A 370 -34.71 11.36 5.51
CA GLU A 370 -33.60 10.69 4.83
C GLU A 370 -33.42 9.27 5.35
N ARG A 371 -33.21 8.32 4.46
CA ARG A 371 -32.92 6.92 4.82
C ARG A 371 -31.52 6.71 5.43
N THR A 372 -30.74 7.78 5.52
CA THR A 372 -29.32 7.72 5.89
C THR A 372 -29.16 7.37 7.37
N ARG A 373 -28.25 6.44 7.65
CA ARG A 373 -27.75 6.19 9.00
C ARG A 373 -26.29 6.62 9.07
N LEU A 374 -25.98 7.56 9.97
CA LEU A 374 -24.62 8.06 10.21
C LEU A 374 -24.16 7.64 11.60
N ILE A 375 -23.02 6.96 11.67
CA ILE A 375 -22.33 6.66 12.94
C ILE A 375 -21.07 7.50 12.99
N ILE A 376 -20.85 8.20 14.11
CA ILE A 376 -19.63 8.96 14.37
C ILE A 376 -18.85 8.29 15.51
N GLU A 377 -17.63 7.89 15.19
CA GLU A 377 -16.67 7.24 16.09
C GLU A 377 -15.53 8.22 16.41
N TYR A 378 -15.05 8.21 17.65
CA TYR A 378 -14.12 9.22 18.13
C TYR A 378 -12.98 8.62 18.95
N GLN A 379 -11.76 9.02 18.63
CA GLN A 379 -10.58 8.72 19.42
C GLN A 379 -9.71 9.98 19.57
N LEU A 380 -9.65 10.48 20.81
CA LEU A 380 -8.93 11.72 21.14
C LEU A 380 -7.42 11.60 20.90
N VAL A 381 -6.85 10.46 21.29
CA VAL A 381 -5.43 10.16 21.07
C VAL A 381 -5.35 8.79 20.41
N GLU A 382 -5.05 8.78 19.12
CA GLU A 382 -4.71 7.55 18.42
C GLU A 382 -3.31 7.08 18.86
N SER A 383 -3.20 5.78 19.17
CA SER A 383 -2.09 5.23 19.95
C SER A 383 -0.71 5.35 19.29
N LEU A 384 -0.64 5.60 17.98
CA LEU A 384 0.60 5.58 17.22
C LEU A 384 0.96 6.95 16.65
N SER A 385 -0.05 7.68 16.15
CA SER A 385 0.10 9.03 15.63
C SER A 385 0.06 10.10 16.72
N GLY A 386 -0.58 9.82 17.85
CA GLY A 386 -0.88 10.80 18.90
C GLY A 386 -1.92 11.85 18.50
N ALA A 387 -2.49 11.75 17.30
CA ALA A 387 -3.46 12.70 16.76
C ALA A 387 -4.90 12.33 17.13
N GLU A 388 -5.79 13.31 16.99
CA GLU A 388 -7.23 13.10 17.09
C GLU A 388 -7.77 12.51 15.79
N VAL A 389 -8.68 11.53 15.89
CA VAL A 389 -9.43 10.99 14.75
C VAL A 389 -10.93 10.96 15.01
N ILE A 390 -11.70 11.47 14.04
CA ILE A 390 -13.16 11.41 13.99
C ILE A 390 -13.55 10.64 12.73
N ARG A 391 -14.20 9.50 12.89
CA ARG A 391 -14.65 8.66 11.77
C ARG A 391 -16.16 8.81 11.58
N PHE A 392 -16.55 9.16 10.36
CA PHE A 392 -17.94 9.22 9.91
C PHE A 392 -18.23 7.99 9.06
N ARG A 393 -19.21 7.18 9.47
CA ARG A 393 -19.61 5.97 8.75
C ARG A 393 -21.04 6.10 8.28
N PHE A 394 -21.20 6.32 6.98
CA PHE A 394 -22.48 6.46 6.31
C PHE A 394 -23.00 5.09 5.85
N SER A 395 -24.28 4.83 6.07
CA SER A 395 -25.01 3.70 5.50
C SER A 395 -26.23 4.21 4.75
N ASP A 396 -26.42 3.70 3.53
CA ASP A 396 -27.47 4.13 2.59
C ASP A 396 -27.61 5.67 2.48
N PRO A 397 -26.50 6.42 2.28
CA PRO A 397 -26.57 7.86 2.24
C PRO A 397 -27.50 8.34 1.11
N SER A 398 -28.27 9.38 1.40
CA SER A 398 -29.10 10.05 0.39
C SER A 398 -28.22 10.79 -0.60
N GLN A 399 -28.61 10.72 -1.87
CA GLN A 399 -27.95 11.44 -2.96
C GLN A 399 -28.05 12.95 -2.74
N GLY A 400 -27.00 13.66 -3.11
CA GLY A 400 -26.97 15.12 -3.12
C GLY A 400 -25.74 15.67 -2.41
N VAL A 401 -25.81 16.95 -2.05
CA VAL A 401 -24.71 17.63 -1.36
C VAL A 401 -24.97 17.57 0.14
N TRP A 402 -24.06 16.90 0.84
CA TRP A 402 -23.96 16.93 2.29
C TRP A 402 -23.05 18.08 2.70
N ASN A 403 -23.43 18.83 3.73
CA ASN A 403 -22.62 19.90 4.28
C ASN A 403 -22.24 19.55 5.72
N ILE A 404 -20.95 19.40 5.99
CA ILE A 404 -20.41 19.07 7.31
C ILE A 404 -19.58 20.27 7.78
N ARG A 405 -20.15 21.05 8.68
CA ARG A 405 -19.46 22.19 9.29
C ARG A 405 -18.56 21.72 10.43
N ILE A 406 -17.26 21.85 10.23
CA ILE A 406 -16.23 21.56 11.24
C ILE A 406 -15.89 22.85 11.98
N ASN A 407 -15.90 22.79 13.31
CA ASN A 407 -15.41 23.87 14.18
C ASN A 407 -14.58 23.28 15.33
N SER A 408 -13.87 24.12 16.07
CA SER A 408 -13.09 23.69 17.25
C SER A 408 -13.63 24.37 18.50
N GLU A 409 -13.60 23.65 19.63
CA GLU A 409 -13.79 24.25 20.95
C GLU A 409 -12.48 24.92 21.42
N GLY A 410 -12.56 26.10 22.05
CA GLY A 410 -11.41 26.79 22.63
C GLY A 410 -10.69 27.76 21.68
N ASN A 411 -9.35 27.78 21.73
CA ASN A 411 -8.53 28.64 20.87
C ASN A 411 -8.57 28.13 19.43
N THR A 412 -9.21 28.85 18.51
CA THR A 412 -9.36 28.43 17.10
C THR A 412 -8.17 28.80 16.22
N ILE A 413 -7.22 29.60 16.73
CA ILE A 413 -6.06 30.05 15.96
C ILE A 413 -5.14 28.87 15.70
N GLY A 414 -5.04 28.44 14.45
CA GLY A 414 -4.06 27.44 14.01
C GLY A 414 -4.59 26.01 13.92
N GLY A 415 -5.87 25.78 14.24
CA GLY A 415 -6.52 24.49 14.03
C GLY A 415 -6.41 24.04 12.58
N GLN A 416 -5.82 22.88 12.34
CA GLN A 416 -5.70 22.26 11.03
C GLN A 416 -6.17 20.82 11.13
N PHE A 417 -6.93 20.41 10.13
CA PHE A 417 -7.44 19.06 10.00
C PHE A 417 -7.46 18.66 8.55
N ASP A 418 -7.39 17.36 8.33
CA ASP A 418 -7.50 16.74 7.02
C ASP A 418 -8.60 15.70 7.06
N ILE A 419 -9.33 15.55 5.96
CA ILE A 419 -10.40 14.59 5.82
C ILE A 419 -10.17 13.76 4.56
N TRP A 420 -10.18 12.45 4.70
CA TRP A 420 -10.08 11.53 3.57
C TRP A 420 -11.33 10.68 3.40
N LEU A 421 -11.77 10.57 2.16
CA LEU A 421 -12.63 9.50 1.69
C LEU A 421 -11.76 8.25 1.39
N PRO A 422 -12.37 7.06 1.25
CA PRO A 422 -11.66 5.86 0.82
C PRO A 422 -11.09 6.05 -0.58
N ILE A 423 -10.15 5.19 -0.97
CA ILE A 423 -9.64 5.17 -2.34
C ILE A 423 -10.79 4.98 -3.34
N SER A 424 -10.61 5.46 -4.56
CA SER A 424 -11.62 5.42 -5.63
C SER A 424 -12.24 4.04 -5.82
N ALA A 425 -11.43 2.97 -5.73
CA ALA A 425 -11.90 1.59 -5.88
C ALA A 425 -12.89 1.15 -4.77
N PHE A 426 -12.85 1.79 -3.60
CA PHE A 426 -13.68 1.45 -2.44
C PHE A 426 -14.94 2.30 -2.33
N LEU A 427 -15.22 3.14 -3.32
CA LEU A 427 -16.46 3.91 -3.41
C LEU A 427 -17.40 3.27 -4.43
N SER A 428 -18.68 3.15 -4.05
CA SER A 428 -19.73 2.53 -4.90
C SER A 428 -20.42 3.50 -5.86
N SER A 429 -20.20 4.81 -5.68
CA SER A 429 -20.79 5.88 -6.48
C SER A 429 -19.81 7.06 -6.60
N GLU A 430 -20.13 8.02 -7.45
CA GLU A 430 -19.46 9.33 -7.53
C GLU A 430 -19.61 10.11 -6.21
N THR A 431 -18.69 9.87 -5.26
CA THR A 431 -18.67 10.50 -3.94
C THR A 431 -17.35 11.25 -3.76
N TYR A 432 -17.40 12.57 -3.69
CA TYR A 432 -16.20 13.41 -3.67
C TYR A 432 -16.45 14.76 -3.00
N PHE A 433 -15.37 15.42 -2.56
CA PHE A 433 -15.42 16.79 -2.02
C PHE A 433 -15.60 17.81 -3.13
N LEU A 434 -16.47 18.80 -2.93
CA LEU A 434 -16.66 19.89 -3.91
C LEU A 434 -15.48 20.86 -3.95
N GLU A 435 -14.82 21.06 -2.81
CA GLU A 435 -13.60 21.87 -2.68
C GLU A 435 -12.43 21.00 -2.17
N PRO A 436 -11.90 20.09 -2.99
CA PRO A 436 -10.85 19.16 -2.56
C PRO A 436 -9.48 19.84 -2.47
N SER A 437 -8.60 19.27 -1.66
CA SER A 437 -7.16 19.50 -1.75
C SER A 437 -6.53 18.44 -2.66
N PRO A 438 -5.68 18.83 -3.64
CA PRO A 438 -4.95 17.87 -4.48
C PRO A 438 -3.70 17.29 -3.78
N TYR A 439 -3.34 17.80 -2.61
CA TYR A 439 -2.12 17.47 -1.89
C TYR A 439 -2.38 16.51 -0.72
N THR A 440 -1.35 15.82 -0.24
CA THR A 440 -1.49 14.80 0.83
C THR A 440 -2.48 13.70 0.44
N THR A 441 -2.32 13.22 -0.80
CA THR A 441 -3.13 12.19 -1.46
C THR A 441 -2.32 10.92 -1.74
N ILE A 442 -1.10 10.83 -1.21
CA ILE A 442 -0.36 9.56 -1.19
C ILE A 442 -1.16 8.56 -0.34
N THR A 443 -1.20 7.30 -0.74
CA THR A 443 -1.87 6.25 0.06
C THR A 443 -0.92 5.61 1.05
N GLU A 444 -1.41 5.19 2.21
CA GLU A 444 -0.67 4.31 3.12
C GLU A 444 -0.32 2.98 2.44
N PRO A 445 0.87 2.39 2.71
CA PRO A 445 1.90 2.83 3.66
C PRO A 445 2.95 3.77 3.04
N GLY A 446 2.62 4.52 1.99
CA GLY A 446 3.56 5.40 1.26
C GLY A 446 4.22 6.48 2.12
N TYR A 447 3.74 6.76 3.32
CA TYR A 447 4.33 7.74 4.22
C TYR A 447 5.47 7.20 5.10
N VAL A 448 5.79 5.91 5.02
CA VAL A 448 6.88 5.31 5.79
C VAL A 448 8.23 5.84 5.33
N GLY A 449 8.86 6.69 6.15
CA GLY A 449 10.07 7.41 5.79
C GLY A 449 11.33 6.56 5.54
N SER A 450 11.32 5.24 5.75
CA SER A 450 12.44 4.35 5.35
C SER A 450 12.16 3.52 4.10
N ALA A 451 10.91 3.50 3.62
CA ALA A 451 10.54 2.89 2.35
C ALA A 451 10.82 3.84 1.18
N VAL A 452 10.87 3.31 -0.04
CA VAL A 452 10.91 4.07 -1.28
C VAL A 452 9.49 4.20 -1.82
N THR A 453 8.87 5.37 -1.66
CA THR A 453 7.53 5.65 -2.18
C THR A 453 7.61 6.32 -3.54
N VAL A 454 6.87 5.75 -4.49
CA VAL A 454 7.04 6.05 -5.91
C VAL A 454 5.79 6.70 -6.51
N ALA A 455 5.97 7.91 -7.03
CA ALA A 455 4.97 8.56 -7.88
C ALA A 455 5.08 8.13 -9.35
N ALA A 456 4.00 8.30 -10.09
CA ALA A 456 3.92 7.93 -11.50
C ALA A 456 3.98 9.16 -12.40
N TYR A 457 4.83 9.12 -13.42
CA TYR A 457 4.85 10.12 -14.50
C TYR A 457 4.68 9.45 -15.86
N GLN A 458 4.33 10.25 -16.86
CA GLN A 458 4.18 9.81 -18.25
C GLN A 458 5.37 10.29 -19.10
N ILE A 459 5.93 9.38 -19.90
CA ILE A 459 7.13 9.66 -20.71
C ILE A 459 6.81 10.58 -21.89
N SER A 460 5.61 10.45 -22.47
CA SER A 460 5.21 11.11 -23.73
C SER A 460 5.37 12.64 -23.73
N ASN A 461 5.21 13.29 -22.57
CA ASN A 461 5.37 14.74 -22.41
C ASN A 461 6.12 15.11 -21.11
N ASN A 462 6.71 14.13 -20.41
CA ASN A 462 7.40 14.33 -19.13
C ASN A 462 6.56 15.01 -18.03
N SER A 463 5.24 14.84 -18.01
CA SER A 463 4.39 15.35 -16.93
C SER A 463 4.13 14.31 -15.85
N ILE A 464 3.87 14.76 -14.63
CA ILE A 464 3.35 13.88 -13.57
C ILE A 464 1.98 13.33 -13.99
N ALA A 465 1.66 12.09 -13.65
CA ALA A 465 0.35 11.53 -13.91
C ALA A 465 -0.68 12.26 -13.04
N ALA A 466 -1.81 12.66 -13.63
CA ALA A 466 -2.85 13.39 -12.90
C ALA A 466 -3.35 12.62 -11.66
N SER A 467 -3.46 11.30 -11.78
CA SER A 467 -3.87 10.40 -10.71
C SER A 467 -2.78 10.14 -9.67
N SER A 468 -1.49 10.41 -9.95
CA SER A 468 -0.43 10.12 -8.99
C SER A 468 -0.66 10.89 -7.70
N GLY A 469 -0.68 10.17 -6.57
CA GLY A 469 -0.75 10.75 -5.24
C GLY A 469 0.37 11.77 -5.03
N ARG A 470 0.08 12.83 -4.27
CA ARG A 470 0.96 13.96 -4.04
C ARG A 470 1.18 14.16 -2.55
N GLY A 471 2.39 14.51 -2.16
CA GLY A 471 2.69 14.85 -0.78
C GLY A 471 2.41 16.32 -0.44
N PHE A 472 3.05 16.86 0.58
CA PHE A 472 3.80 16.15 1.62
C PHE A 472 2.87 15.38 2.55
N ALA A 473 3.45 14.63 3.48
CA ALA A 473 2.73 14.04 4.61
C ALA A 473 2.05 15.11 5.46
N ARG A 474 1.08 14.71 6.29
CA ARG A 474 0.38 15.63 7.22
C ARG A 474 1.37 16.29 8.20
N ASN A 475 2.41 15.57 8.60
CA ASN A 475 3.52 16.10 9.41
C ASN A 475 4.62 16.82 8.60
N SER A 476 4.35 17.18 7.34
CA SER A 476 5.28 17.81 6.40
C SER A 476 6.50 16.98 5.98
N ALA A 477 6.53 15.68 6.26
CA ALA A 477 7.56 14.79 5.73
C ALA A 477 7.49 14.72 4.19
N ILE A 478 8.66 14.74 3.55
CA ILE A 478 8.78 14.71 2.09
C ILE A 478 8.47 13.30 1.59
N VAL A 479 7.44 13.23 0.75
CA VAL A 479 6.96 12.05 0.03
C VAL A 479 6.23 12.57 -1.22
N PRO A 480 6.22 11.88 -2.36
CA PRO A 480 7.00 10.68 -2.68
C PRO A 480 8.51 10.95 -2.59
N GLU A 481 9.32 9.90 -2.53
CA GLU A 481 10.77 10.05 -2.67
C GLU A 481 11.17 10.37 -4.11
N ILE A 482 10.54 9.69 -5.06
CA ILE A 482 10.92 9.73 -6.47
C ILE A 482 9.70 9.48 -7.35
N ALA A 483 9.80 9.89 -8.62
CA ALA A 483 8.82 9.53 -9.64
C ALA A 483 9.42 8.60 -10.69
N ALA A 484 8.71 7.55 -11.09
CA ALA A 484 9.11 6.64 -12.16
C ALA A 484 8.04 6.58 -13.26
N PRO A 485 8.37 6.10 -14.48
CA PRO A 485 7.36 5.90 -15.50
C PRO A 485 6.23 5.01 -15.01
N GLY A 486 4.99 5.46 -15.15
CA GLY A 486 3.82 4.75 -14.64
C GLY A 486 2.55 4.99 -15.44
N VAL A 487 2.66 5.47 -16.69
CA VAL A 487 1.51 5.69 -17.57
C VAL A 487 1.80 5.06 -18.93
N ASN A 488 0.88 4.24 -19.41
CA ASN A 488 0.98 3.47 -20.66
C ASN A 488 2.32 2.74 -20.77
N VAL A 489 2.74 2.09 -19.68
CA VAL A 489 3.95 1.28 -19.66
C VAL A 489 3.66 -0.06 -20.31
N SER A 490 4.45 -0.40 -21.33
CA SER A 490 4.36 -1.66 -22.05
C SER A 490 4.67 -2.86 -21.15
N THR A 491 3.82 -3.89 -21.19
CA THR A 491 3.98 -5.16 -20.47
C THR A 491 3.60 -6.34 -21.36
N PRO A 492 4.02 -7.58 -21.05
CA PRO A 492 3.57 -8.78 -21.75
C PRO A 492 2.05 -9.00 -21.74
N TYR A 493 1.32 -8.20 -20.96
CA TYR A 493 -0.13 -8.28 -20.76
C TYR A 493 -0.86 -7.05 -21.29
N GLY A 494 -0.21 -6.26 -22.16
CA GLY A 494 -0.68 -4.98 -22.67
C GLY A 494 -0.27 -3.80 -21.79
N ASP A 495 -0.54 -2.59 -22.24
CA ASP A 495 -0.09 -1.39 -21.54
C ASP A 495 -0.82 -1.22 -20.19
N ARG A 496 -0.11 -0.72 -19.18
CA ARG A 496 -0.63 -0.48 -17.83
C ARG A 496 -0.25 0.90 -17.32
N SER A 497 -1.08 1.46 -16.46
CA SER A 497 -0.89 2.80 -15.89
C SER A 497 -1.19 2.74 -14.41
N GLY A 498 -0.35 3.28 -13.55
CA GLY A 498 -0.59 3.33 -12.12
C GLY A 498 0.70 3.55 -11.34
N THR A 499 0.58 3.93 -10.09
CA THR A 499 1.74 4.00 -9.20
C THR A 499 2.29 2.63 -8.84
N SER A 500 1.50 1.54 -8.91
CA SER A 500 1.99 0.16 -8.79
C SER A 500 2.98 -0.21 -9.91
N VAL A 501 2.71 0.22 -11.14
CA VAL A 501 3.59 0.08 -12.31
C VAL A 501 4.92 0.80 -12.08
N ALA A 502 4.85 2.05 -11.62
CA ALA A 502 6.03 2.86 -11.29
C ALA A 502 6.85 2.24 -10.15
N ALA A 503 6.18 1.71 -9.12
CA ALA A 503 6.81 1.00 -8.00
C ALA A 503 7.51 -0.29 -8.45
N ALA A 504 6.92 -1.05 -9.38
CA ALA A 504 7.53 -2.26 -9.92
C ALA A 504 8.84 -1.97 -10.69
N ILE A 505 8.84 -0.96 -11.57
CA ILE A 505 10.06 -0.51 -12.26
C ILE A 505 11.13 -0.10 -11.25
N THR A 506 10.74 0.67 -10.23
CA THR A 506 11.65 1.12 -9.17
C THR A 506 12.19 -0.04 -8.34
N ALA A 507 11.37 -1.07 -8.05
CA ALA A 507 11.82 -2.25 -7.32
C ALA A 507 12.89 -3.04 -8.09
N GLY A 508 12.78 -3.17 -9.41
CA GLY A 508 13.85 -3.75 -10.22
C GLY A 508 15.12 -2.88 -10.25
N GLY A 509 14.98 -1.55 -10.34
CA GLY A 509 16.12 -0.64 -10.19
C GLY A 509 16.81 -0.75 -8.82
N CYS A 510 16.04 -0.88 -7.73
CA CYS A 510 16.55 -1.18 -6.40
C CYS A 510 17.29 -2.51 -6.35
N ALA A 511 16.83 -3.54 -7.08
CA ALA A 511 17.52 -4.82 -7.14
C ALA A 511 18.88 -4.72 -7.83
N GLN A 512 18.99 -3.93 -8.91
CA GLN A 512 20.29 -3.64 -9.55
C GLN A 512 21.24 -2.89 -8.59
N LEU A 513 20.73 -1.93 -7.83
CA LEU A 513 21.53 -1.22 -6.83
C LEU A 513 21.95 -2.14 -5.67
N MET A 514 21.10 -3.07 -5.24
CA MET A 514 21.42 -4.05 -4.21
C MET A 514 22.41 -5.11 -4.68
N GLU A 515 22.40 -5.48 -5.96
CA GLU A 515 23.46 -6.27 -6.57
C GLU A 515 24.81 -5.52 -6.46
N TRP A 516 24.85 -4.26 -6.89
CA TRP A 516 26.07 -3.47 -6.79
C TRP A 516 26.54 -3.28 -5.34
N ALA A 517 25.63 -2.89 -4.45
CA ALA A 517 25.96 -2.56 -3.07
C ALA A 517 26.35 -3.81 -2.28
N VAL A 518 25.46 -4.80 -2.21
CA VAL A 518 25.63 -5.95 -1.30
C VAL A 518 26.33 -7.10 -2.00
N VAL A 519 25.84 -7.55 -3.15
CA VAL A 519 26.36 -8.75 -3.82
C VAL A 519 27.80 -8.52 -4.30
N ASN A 520 28.05 -7.38 -4.95
CA ASN A 520 29.38 -6.99 -5.43
C ASN A 520 30.23 -6.30 -4.33
N SER A 521 29.72 -6.25 -3.09
CA SER A 521 30.44 -5.78 -1.89
C SER A 521 30.93 -4.32 -1.91
N ASN A 522 30.26 -3.43 -2.66
CA ASN A 522 30.60 -2.00 -2.66
C ASN A 522 30.05 -1.23 -1.46
N ASP A 523 28.88 -1.63 -0.93
CA ASP A 523 28.28 -1.18 0.33
C ASP A 523 27.47 -2.32 0.96
N ILE A 524 28.17 -3.21 1.67
CA ILE A 524 27.56 -4.39 2.31
C ILE A 524 26.56 -4.04 3.42
N LEU A 525 26.58 -2.81 3.94
CA LEU A 525 25.69 -2.37 5.00
C LEU A 525 24.39 -1.77 4.47
N ALA A 526 24.26 -1.64 3.14
CA ALA A 526 23.11 -1.04 2.50
C ALA A 526 21.79 -1.67 2.95
N ASN A 527 20.86 -0.79 3.32
CA ASN A 527 19.45 -1.08 3.58
C ASN A 527 18.56 -0.15 2.74
N SER A 528 17.26 -0.15 3.01
CA SER A 528 16.27 0.64 2.29
C SER A 528 16.60 2.13 2.35
N VAL A 529 17.04 2.63 3.49
CA VAL A 529 17.42 4.03 3.69
C VAL A 529 18.63 4.40 2.83
N ASN A 530 19.64 3.54 2.75
CA ASN A 530 20.81 3.77 1.89
C ASN A 530 20.42 3.83 0.41
N ILE A 531 19.71 2.80 -0.09
CA ILE A 531 19.28 2.73 -1.49
C ILE A 531 18.39 3.91 -1.87
N LYS A 532 17.43 4.25 -1.03
CA LYS A 532 16.59 5.44 -1.18
C LYS A 532 17.42 6.71 -1.35
N ASN A 533 18.44 6.88 -0.53
CA ASN A 533 19.32 8.03 -0.56
C ASN A 533 20.26 8.06 -1.78
N TYR A 534 20.63 6.90 -2.32
CA TYR A 534 21.34 6.80 -3.59
C TYR A 534 20.44 7.20 -4.75
N LEU A 535 19.21 6.67 -4.81
CA LEU A 535 18.20 7.05 -5.81
C LEU A 535 17.93 8.56 -5.79
N ILE A 536 17.75 9.16 -4.61
CA ILE A 536 17.57 10.61 -4.47
C ILE A 536 18.76 11.39 -5.05
N ARG A 537 20.00 10.97 -4.78
CA ARG A 537 21.20 11.66 -5.29
C ARG A 537 21.33 11.54 -6.81
N GLY A 538 20.99 10.38 -7.37
CA GLY A 538 21.00 10.13 -8.81
C GLY A 538 19.81 10.67 -9.59
N ALA A 539 18.73 11.08 -8.91
CA ALA A 539 17.48 11.47 -9.54
C ALA A 539 17.65 12.63 -10.54
N LYS A 540 16.98 12.50 -11.70
CA LYS A 540 16.97 13.53 -12.75
C LYS A 540 15.97 14.63 -12.39
N ARG A 541 16.47 15.87 -12.35
CA ARG A 541 15.70 17.07 -11.98
C ARG A 541 15.56 18.02 -13.16
N ASP A 542 14.42 18.69 -13.23
CA ASP A 542 14.23 19.81 -14.15
C ASP A 542 14.79 21.11 -13.53
N ARG A 543 15.59 21.87 -14.29
CA ARG A 543 16.19 23.13 -13.83
C ARG A 543 15.17 24.20 -13.47
N TYR A 544 13.97 24.11 -14.04
CA TYR A 544 12.90 25.09 -13.85
C TYR A 544 11.92 24.71 -12.74
N GLN A 545 12.16 23.61 -12.03
CA GLN A 545 11.34 23.17 -10.90
C GLN A 545 12.15 23.14 -9.61
N GLU A 546 11.51 23.49 -8.50
CA GLU A 546 12.09 23.32 -7.17
C GLU A 546 11.97 21.87 -6.72
N TYR A 547 13.04 21.35 -6.10
CA TYR A 547 13.06 20.02 -5.50
C TYR A 547 13.60 20.11 -4.07
N PRO A 548 13.08 19.30 -3.13
CA PRO A 548 11.96 18.39 -3.32
C PRO A 548 10.62 19.10 -3.44
N ASN A 549 9.67 18.51 -4.17
CA ASN A 549 8.30 19.01 -4.28
C ASN A 549 7.26 17.89 -4.07
N ARG A 550 5.98 18.26 -4.07
CA ARG A 550 4.86 17.39 -3.68
C ARG A 550 4.52 16.33 -4.73
N GLU A 551 4.84 16.60 -5.99
CA GLU A 551 4.49 15.76 -7.14
C GLU A 551 5.61 14.79 -7.51
N TRP A 552 6.84 15.29 -7.57
CA TRP A 552 8.02 14.58 -8.07
C TRP A 552 8.94 14.08 -6.96
N GLY A 553 8.68 14.46 -5.70
CA GLY A 553 9.60 14.16 -4.62
C GLY A 553 10.94 14.82 -4.88
N TYR A 554 12.00 14.03 -4.92
CA TYR A 554 13.36 14.50 -5.20
C TYR A 554 13.75 14.47 -6.69
N GLY A 555 12.88 14.00 -7.59
CA GLY A 555 13.13 13.95 -9.03
C GLY A 555 12.62 12.67 -9.71
N ARG A 556 12.97 12.52 -10.99
CA ARG A 556 12.69 11.30 -11.75
C ARG A 556 13.73 10.22 -11.46
N LEU A 557 13.28 8.97 -11.38
CA LEU A 557 14.12 7.79 -11.26
C LEU A 557 15.17 7.77 -12.37
N ASP A 558 16.42 7.61 -11.98
CA ASP A 558 17.53 7.41 -12.90
C ASP A 558 18.63 6.57 -12.22
N VAL A 559 18.60 5.26 -12.47
CA VAL A 559 19.54 4.32 -11.84
C VAL A 559 20.97 4.57 -12.34
N ALA A 560 21.16 4.90 -13.62
CA ALA A 560 22.46 5.30 -14.15
C ALA A 560 22.97 6.60 -13.50
N GLY A 561 22.07 7.55 -13.26
CA GLY A 561 22.36 8.80 -12.55
C GLY A 561 22.93 8.60 -11.16
N VAL A 562 22.58 7.50 -10.48
CA VAL A 562 23.20 7.13 -9.19
C VAL A 562 24.69 6.88 -9.36
N PHE A 563 25.10 6.12 -10.38
CA PHE A 563 26.50 5.80 -10.62
C PHE A 563 27.29 7.00 -11.15
N GLU A 564 26.66 7.84 -11.98
CA GLU A 564 27.27 9.12 -12.38
C GLU A 564 27.56 9.99 -11.16
N PHE A 565 26.61 10.09 -10.22
CA PHE A 565 26.82 10.80 -8.96
C PHE A 565 27.96 10.18 -8.13
N LEU A 566 27.98 8.85 -7.96
CA LEU A 566 29.02 8.14 -7.20
C LEU A 566 30.41 8.29 -7.83
N ALA A 567 30.49 8.34 -9.17
CA ALA A 567 31.73 8.55 -9.91
C ALA A 567 32.21 10.01 -9.92
N GLY A 568 31.41 10.95 -9.40
CA GLY A 568 31.70 12.38 -9.45
C GLY A 568 31.59 13.00 -10.85
N ILE A 569 30.90 12.33 -11.77
CA ILE A 569 30.64 12.82 -13.13
C ILE A 569 29.42 13.73 -13.02
N GLY A 570 29.66 15.01 -12.76
CA GLY A 570 28.58 15.97 -12.56
C GLY A 570 27.70 16.10 -13.81
N ARG A 571 26.38 16.02 -13.62
CA ARG A 571 25.41 16.55 -14.58
C ARG A 571 25.42 18.05 -14.42
N GLY A 572 25.89 18.79 -15.43
CA GLY A 572 25.84 20.25 -15.43
C GLY A 572 24.43 20.70 -15.11
N VAL A 573 24.30 21.46 -14.01
CA VAL A 573 23.07 22.00 -13.41
C VAL A 573 22.03 22.28 -14.44
#